data_AF-A0AAW1UR01-F1
#
_entry.id   AF-A0AAW1UR01-F1
#
_cell.length_a   1.000
_cell.length_b   1.000
_cell.length_c   1.000
_cell.angle_alpha   90.00
_cell.angle_beta   90.00
_cell.angle_gamma   90.00
#
_symmetry.space_group_name_H-M   'P 1'
#
loop_
_entity.id
_entity.type
_entity.pdbx_description
1 polymer ?
#
loop_
_entity_poly.entity_id
_entity_poly.type
_entity_poly.pdbx_seq_one_letter_code
_entity_poly.pdbx_strand_id
1 'polypeptide(L)'
;MHDSFNFHRKFNEITSCYNKRNVSSIRHNNKMITDNEQLRLTWENYIKDLYQNVRPAAKNLTQQEDITGPPILVSEVKYAIANLKDEKTPGEGMVQAEVLMSII
;
A
#
# COMPACT_ATOMS: atom_id res chain seq x y z
N MET A 1 29.96 3.48 -27.47
CA MET A 1 29.14 3.60 -26.24
C MET A 1 28.44 2.26 -25.95
N HIS A 2 29.19 1.20 -25.61
CA HIS A 2 28.64 -0.13 -25.30
C HIS A 2 29.27 -0.73 -24.02
N ASP A 3 30.22 -0.03 -23.41
CA ASP A 3 31.06 -0.55 -22.34
C ASP A 3 30.52 -0.20 -20.94
N SER A 4 29.74 0.88 -20.83
CA SER A 4 29.15 1.32 -19.56
C SER A 4 28.25 0.25 -18.93
N PHE A 5 27.44 -0.46 -19.74
CA PHE A 5 26.55 -1.50 -19.23
C PHE A 5 27.32 -2.70 -18.67
N ASN A 6 28.40 -3.12 -19.34
CA ASN A 6 29.25 -4.22 -18.88
C ASN A 6 30.08 -3.82 -17.64
N PHE A 7 30.53 -2.57 -17.59
CA PHE A 7 31.23 -2.01 -16.43
C PHE A 7 30.31 -1.96 -15.21
N HIS A 8 29.09 -1.43 -15.32
CA HIS A 8 28.14 -1.40 -14.21
C HIS A 8 27.75 -2.81 -13.72
N ARG A 9 27.62 -3.79 -14.63
CA ARG A 9 27.38 -5.18 -14.25
C ARG A 9 28.54 -5.75 -13.43
N LYS A 10 29.78 -5.65 -13.93
CA LYS A 10 30.97 -6.12 -13.21
C LYS A 10 31.19 -5.41 -11.89
N PHE A 11 30.96 -4.09 -11.86
CA PHE A 11 31.06 -3.29 -10.64
C PHE A 11 30.10 -3.80 -9.57
N ASN A 12 28.83 -4.04 -9.93
CA ASN A 12 27.82 -4.56 -9.00
C ASN A 12 28.09 -6.00 -8.54
N GLU A 13 28.72 -6.83 -9.37
CA GLU A 13 29.18 -8.17 -9.00
C GLU A 13 30.31 -8.11 -7.97
N ILE A 14 31.30 -7.23 -8.17
CA ILE A 14 32.47 -7.10 -7.28
C ILE A 14 32.08 -6.49 -5.93
N THR A 15 31.21 -5.48 -5.93
CA THR A 15 30.83 -4.76 -4.71
C THR A 15 29.75 -5.48 -3.89
N SER A 16 29.20 -6.60 -4.39
CA SER A 16 28.03 -7.27 -3.82
C SER A 16 26.80 -6.35 -3.63
N CYS A 17 26.80 -5.16 -4.25
CA CYS A 17 25.67 -4.23 -4.24
C CYS A 17 24.51 -4.72 -5.12
N TYR A 18 24.64 -5.89 -5.74
CA TYR A 18 23.54 -6.59 -6.37
C TYR A 18 22.56 -7.07 -5.29
N ASN A 19 21.60 -6.21 -4.95
CA ASN A 19 20.42 -6.61 -4.20
C ASN A 19 19.72 -7.70 -5.01
N LYS A 20 19.95 -8.97 -4.63
CA LYS A 20 19.10 -10.07 -5.09
C LYS A 20 17.69 -9.69 -4.66
N ARG A 21 16.87 -9.24 -5.62
CA ARG A 21 15.44 -9.07 -5.37
C ARG A 21 14.97 -10.44 -4.91
N ASN A 22 14.63 -10.55 -3.63
CA ASN A 22 13.89 -11.69 -3.14
C ASN A 22 12.53 -11.60 -3.83
N VAL A 23 12.43 -12.18 -5.02
CA VAL A 23 11.15 -12.35 -5.69
C VAL A 23 10.38 -13.29 -4.78
N SER A 24 9.42 -12.76 -4.04
CA SER A 24 8.51 -13.54 -3.23
C SER A 24 7.80 -14.53 -4.14
N SER A 25 8.29 -15.77 -4.16
CA SER A 25 7.71 -16.83 -4.96
C SER A 25 6.43 -17.29 -4.28
N ILE A 26 5.30 -17.20 -4.98
CA ILE A 26 4.05 -17.76 -4.46
C ILE A 26 4.17 -19.27 -4.47
N ARG A 27 3.90 -19.88 -3.32
CA ARG A 27 3.90 -21.34 -3.14
C ARG A 27 2.48 -21.81 -2.91
N HIS A 28 2.12 -22.92 -3.55
CA HIS A 28 0.89 -23.64 -3.30
C HIS A 28 1.23 -25.11 -3.08
N ASN A 29 0.73 -25.72 -2.00
CA ASN A 29 1.07 -27.09 -1.60
C ASN A 29 2.58 -27.38 -1.55
N ASN A 30 3.35 -26.45 -0.99
CA ASN A 30 4.81 -26.51 -0.87
C ASN A 30 5.58 -26.57 -2.21
N LYS A 31 4.91 -26.33 -3.35
CA LYS A 31 5.52 -26.19 -4.67
C LYS A 31 5.52 -24.73 -5.09
N MET A 32 6.63 -24.29 -5.67
CA MET A 32 6.75 -22.96 -6.25
C MET A 32 5.94 -22.88 -7.54
N ILE A 33 5.07 -21.89 -7.65
CA ILE A 33 4.34 -21.61 -8.88
C ILE A 33 5.27 -20.79 -9.78
N THR A 34 5.62 -21.36 -10.93
CA THR A 34 6.47 -20.73 -11.95
C THR A 34 5.68 -20.34 -13.20
N ASP A 35 4.52 -20.97 -13.39
CA ASP A 35 3.63 -20.71 -14.51
C ASP A 35 2.68 -19.52 -14.23
N ASN A 36 2.50 -18.66 -15.22
CA ASN A 36 1.70 -17.44 -15.08
C ASN A 36 0.19 -17.72 -14.95
N GLU A 37 -0.31 -18.76 -15.61
CA GLU A 37 -1.72 -19.13 -15.54
C GLU A 37 -2.06 -19.68 -14.15
N GLN A 38 -1.19 -20.55 -13.63
CA GLN A 38 -1.29 -21.06 -12.26
C GLN A 38 -1.18 -19.94 -11.21
N LEU A 39 -0.34 -18.93 -11.46
CA LEU A 39 -0.20 -17.77 -10.57
C LEU A 39 -1.50 -16.99 -10.50
N ARG A 40 -2.13 -16.73 -11.66
CA ARG A 40 -3.43 -16.05 -11.77
C ARG A 40 -4.50 -16.81 -11.01
N LEU A 41 -4.62 -18.11 -11.23
CA LEU A 41 -5.62 -18.95 -10.56
C LEU A 41 -5.42 -19.00 -9.05
N THR A 42 -4.17 -19.07 -8.60
CA THR A 42 -3.86 -19.09 -7.15
C THR A 42 -4.26 -17.78 -6.48
N TRP A 43 -3.97 -16.64 -7.11
CA TRP A 43 -4.43 -15.34 -6.62
C TRP A 43 -5.95 -15.22 -6.62
N GLU A 44 -6.59 -15.67 -7.69
CA GLU A 44 -8.05 -15.63 -7.83
C GLU A 44 -8.73 -16.43 -6.71
N ASN A 45 -8.25 -17.64 -6.45
CA ASN A 45 -8.75 -18.49 -5.37
C ASN A 45 -8.48 -17.88 -3.99
N TYR A 46 -7.29 -17.34 -3.76
CA TYR A 46 -6.96 -16.66 -2.51
C TYR A 46 -7.92 -15.51 -2.19
N ILE A 47 -8.22 -14.66 -3.19
CA ILE A 47 -9.17 -13.55 -3.03
C ILE A 47 -10.57 -14.09 -2.78
N LYS A 48 -10.99 -15.13 -3.53
CA LYS A 48 -12.28 -15.78 -3.32
C LYS A 48 -12.40 -16.33 -1.90
N ASP A 49 -11.40 -17.05 -1.39
CA ASP A 49 -11.41 -17.60 -0.03
C ASP A 49 -11.47 -16.51 1.04
N LEU A 50 -10.73 -15.41 0.85
CA LEU A 50 -10.75 -14.27 1.77
C LEU A 50 -12.11 -13.59 1.87
N TYR A 51 -12.87 -13.55 0.77
CA TYR A 51 -14.09 -12.74 0.68
C TYR A 51 -15.37 -13.54 0.38
N GLN A 52 -15.30 -14.88 0.29
CA GLN A 52 -16.47 -15.76 0.09
C GLN A 52 -17.40 -15.76 1.30
N ASN A 53 -16.84 -15.62 2.50
CA ASN A 53 -17.62 -15.52 3.72
C ASN A 53 -18.06 -14.08 3.91
N VAL A 54 -19.23 -13.78 3.34
CA VAL A 54 -20.20 -12.83 3.89
C VAL A 54 -19.54 -11.58 4.49
N ARG A 55 -19.18 -10.61 3.64
CA ARG A 55 -19.44 -9.25 4.12
C ARG A 55 -20.94 -9.25 4.43
N PRO A 56 -21.39 -9.01 5.67
CA PRO A 56 -22.81 -8.82 5.90
C PRO A 56 -23.24 -7.81 4.85
N ALA A 57 -24.19 -8.20 3.98
CA ALA A 57 -24.73 -7.31 2.96
C ALA A 57 -24.97 -6.00 3.69
N ALA A 58 -24.20 -4.96 3.33
CA ALA A 58 -24.04 -3.76 4.15
C ALA A 58 -25.44 -3.44 4.66
N LYS A 59 -25.69 -3.71 5.95
CA LYS A 59 -27.04 -3.56 6.50
C LYS A 59 -27.42 -2.18 6.05
N ASN A 60 -28.48 -2.09 5.25
CA ASN A 60 -28.93 -0.83 4.69
C ASN A 60 -28.77 0.20 5.81
N LEU A 61 -27.86 1.18 5.64
CA LEU A 61 -27.57 2.25 6.61
C LEU A 61 -28.78 3.20 6.66
N THR A 62 -29.95 2.60 6.76
CA THR A 62 -31.23 3.19 7.06
C THR A 62 -31.35 3.12 8.56
N GLN A 63 -31.56 4.32 9.13
CA GLN A 63 -31.70 4.64 10.55
C GLN A 63 -30.36 4.89 11.20
N GLN A 64 -30.06 6.19 11.39
CA GLN A 64 -29.76 6.84 12.67
C GLN A 64 -29.24 5.95 13.82
N GLU A 65 -28.40 4.95 13.55
CA GLU A 65 -27.53 4.38 14.56
C GLU A 65 -26.53 5.48 14.86
N ASP A 66 -26.56 5.94 16.11
CA ASP A 66 -25.82 7.08 16.62
C ASP A 66 -24.44 7.19 15.96
N ILE A 67 -24.24 8.22 15.14
CA ILE A 67 -22.95 8.61 14.55
C ILE A 67 -22.09 9.23 15.66
N THR A 68 -22.07 8.61 16.84
CA THR A 68 -21.31 9.04 17.99
C THR A 68 -20.11 8.12 18.11
N GLY A 69 -19.05 8.53 17.41
CA GLY A 69 -17.71 8.07 17.73
C GLY A 69 -17.21 8.72 19.02
N PRO A 70 -16.05 8.28 19.53
CA PRO A 70 -15.37 9.04 20.57
C PRO A 70 -15.14 10.49 20.10
N PRO A 71 -15.19 11.47 21.01
CA PRO A 71 -14.94 12.87 20.66
C PRO A 71 -13.52 13.00 20.12
N ILE A 72 -13.36 13.69 18.99
CA ILE A 72 -12.05 14.01 18.42
C ILE A 72 -11.32 14.94 19.40
N LEU A 73 -10.16 14.52 19.89
CA LEU A 73 -9.35 15.28 20.83
C LEU A 73 -8.46 16.28 20.09
N VAL A 74 -8.17 17.41 20.73
CA VAL A 74 -7.23 18.42 20.21
C VAL A 74 -5.84 17.81 19.98
N SER A 75 -5.41 16.87 20.83
CA SER A 75 -4.15 16.16 20.66
C SER A 75 -4.09 15.30 19.40
N GLU A 76 -5.21 14.67 19.02
CA GLU A 76 -5.30 13.87 17.79
C GLU A 76 -5.22 14.75 16.55
N VAL A 77 -5.92 15.89 16.57
CA VAL A 77 -5.86 16.87 15.48
C VAL A 77 -4.44 17.42 15.32
N LYS A 78 -3.79 17.80 16.43
CA LYS A 78 -2.40 18.28 16.42
C LYS A 78 -1.43 17.22 15.88
N TYR A 79 -1.58 15.97 16.32
CA TYR A 79 -0.77 14.87 15.83
C TYR A 79 -1.00 14.63 14.33
N ALA A 80 -2.25 14.67 13.86
CA ALA A 80 -2.58 14.46 12.45
C ALA A 80 -1.96 15.54 11.54
N ILE A 81 -2.06 16.81 11.93
CA ILE A 81 -1.47 17.93 11.19
C ILE A 81 0.07 17.85 11.19
N ALA A 82 0.68 17.50 12.33
CA ALA A 82 2.14 17.34 12.43
C ALA A 82 2.70 16.19 11.57
N ASN A 83 1.85 15.23 11.19
CA ASN A 83 2.23 14.10 10.33
C ASN A 83 1.71 14.25 8.89
N LEU A 84 1.18 15.42 8.53
CA LEU A 84 0.73 15.69 7.17
C LEU A 84 1.95 15.70 6.24
N LYS A 85 1.76 15.22 5.00
CA LYS A 85 2.85 15.23 4.00
C LYS A 85 2.79 16.51 3.19
N ASP A 86 3.95 17.13 3.04
CA ASP A 86 4.19 18.32 2.24
C ASP A 86 4.14 17.99 0.74
N GLU A 87 4.01 19.04 -0.07
CA GLU A 87 4.07 19.01 -1.53
C GLU A 87 3.02 18.09 -2.17
N LYS A 88 1.91 17.87 -1.47
CA LYS A 88 0.76 17.13 -2.01
C LYS A 88 -0.13 18.05 -2.81
N THR A 89 -0.62 17.53 -3.94
CA THR A 89 -1.64 18.22 -4.73
C THR A 89 -2.87 18.45 -3.86
N PRO A 90 -3.35 19.69 -3.74
CA PRO A 90 -4.52 19.98 -2.94
C PRO A 90 -5.76 19.28 -3.53
N GLY A 91 -6.68 18.90 -2.65
CA GLY A 91 -7.96 18.31 -3.05
C GLY A 91 -8.92 19.34 -3.67
N GLU A 92 -10.19 18.97 -3.80
CA GLU A 92 -11.24 19.82 -4.39
C GLU A 92 -11.35 21.21 -3.75
N GLY A 93 -11.07 21.32 -2.44
CA GLY A 93 -11.06 22.59 -1.72
C GLY A 93 -9.86 23.51 -2.00
N MET A 94 -8.89 23.08 -2.82
CA MET A 94 -7.69 23.84 -3.21
C MET A 94 -6.82 24.33 -2.02
N VAL A 95 -6.99 23.73 -0.84
CA VAL A 95 -6.18 24.04 0.35
C VAL A 95 -4.93 23.16 0.36
N GLN A 96 -3.77 23.82 0.42
CA GLN A 96 -2.47 23.18 0.54
C GLN A 96 -2.21 22.68 1.97
N ALA A 97 -1.48 21.57 2.10
CA ALA A 97 -1.17 20.93 3.38
C ALA A 97 -0.39 21.88 4.31
N GLU A 98 0.49 22.69 3.72
CA GLU A 98 1.37 23.66 4.36
C GLU A 98 0.59 24.73 5.11
N VAL A 99 -0.58 25.11 4.59
CA VAL A 99 -1.48 26.06 5.26
C VAL A 99 -1.95 25.47 6.58
N LEU A 100 -2.32 24.20 6.63
CA LEU A 100 -2.76 23.53 7.85
C LEU A 100 -1.61 23.33 8.83
N MET A 101 -0.42 23.01 8.34
CA MET A 101 0.77 22.86 9.16
C MET A 101 1.19 24.18 9.82
N SER A 102 0.97 25.33 9.17
CA SER A 102 1.29 26.65 9.73
C SER A 102 0.44 27.08 10.93
N ILE A 103 -0.67 26.38 11.21
CA ILE A 103 -1.64 26.75 12.25
C ILE A 103 -1.26 26.14 13.62
N ILE A 104 -0.27 25.25 13.67
CA ILE A 104 0.26 24.65 14.90
C ILE A 104 1.57 25.31 15.30
#